data_AF-A0A7Y5TTQ8-F1
#
_entry.id   AF-A0A7Y5TTQ8-F1
#
_cell.length_a   1.000
_cell.length_b   1.000
_cell.length_c   1.000
_cell.angle_alpha   90.00
_cell.angle_beta   90.00
_cell.angle_gamma   90.00
#
_symmetry.space_group_name_H-M   'P 1'
#
loop_
_entity.id
_entity.type
_entity.pdbx_description
1 polymer ?
#
loop_
_entity_poly.entity_id
_entity_poly.type
_entity_poly.pdbx_seq_one_letter_code
_entity_poly.pdbx_strand_id
1 'polypeptide(L)'
;MRFLARWLARWRNAPADQPIHDATIATPGMAPMLDCEQVMRQLWDYLDEELTDDRMAAIRAHLELCERCYPQYEFERSFLDAVAGSVREHSKIERLRARLAESLRERGMTGV
;
A
#
# COMPACT_ATOMS: atom_id res chain seq x y z
N MET A 1 -10.23 -4.79 7.94
CA MET A 1 -9.11 -5.21 7.07
C MET A 1 -7.97 -4.19 7.18
N ARG A 2 -7.49 -3.74 8.34
CA ARG A 2 -6.53 -4.37 9.28
C ARG A 2 -5.20 -4.90 8.71
N PHE A 3 -4.98 -4.96 7.40
CA PHE A 3 -3.71 -5.54 6.90
C PHE A 3 -2.49 -4.64 7.12
N LEU A 4 -2.68 -3.33 7.29
CA LEU A 4 -1.70 -2.39 7.86
C LEU A 4 -1.54 -2.50 9.39
N ALA A 5 -2.55 -2.98 10.14
CA ALA A 5 -2.60 -2.86 11.61
C ALA A 5 -1.45 -3.57 12.36
N ARG A 6 -0.73 -4.49 11.70
CA ARG A 6 0.46 -5.18 12.23
C ARG A 6 1.78 -4.76 11.59
N TRP A 7 1.77 -4.01 10.49
CA TRP A 7 2.96 -3.32 10.01
C TRP A 7 3.24 -2.08 10.91
N LEU A 8 2.15 -1.41 11.30
CA LEU A 8 1.98 -0.27 12.22
C LEU A 8 2.59 -0.36 13.65
N ALA A 9 3.00 -1.53 14.16
CA ALA A 9 3.59 -1.62 15.52
C ALA A 9 5.12 -1.50 15.53
N ARG A 10 5.77 -1.83 14.40
CA ARG A 10 7.23 -2.01 14.31
C ARG A 10 7.97 -0.77 13.80
N TRP A 11 7.27 0.17 13.16
CA TRP A 11 7.86 1.42 12.66
C TRP A 11 7.88 2.55 13.70
N ARG A 12 7.13 2.41 14.80
CA ARG A 12 6.95 3.39 15.89
C ARG A 12 8.23 3.79 16.66
N ASN A 13 9.37 3.14 16.43
CA ASN A 13 10.67 3.46 17.06
C ASN A 13 11.82 3.63 16.03
N ALA A 14 11.52 3.85 14.75
CA ALA A 14 12.56 4.27 13.81
C ALA A 14 12.79 5.79 14.00
N PRO A 15 14.02 6.25 14.26
CA PRO A 15 14.27 7.69 14.39
C PRO A 15 14.02 8.35 13.03
N ALA A 16 12.90 9.06 12.95
CA ALA A 16 12.43 9.83 11.80
C ALA A 16 12.79 11.32 11.94
N ASP A 17 13.97 11.64 12.46
CA ASP A 17 14.43 13.02 12.70
C ASP A 17 15.56 13.44 11.74
N GLN A 18 15.36 13.27 10.44
CA GLN A 18 16.09 14.11 9.49
C GLN A 18 15.11 15.03 8.77
N PRO A 19 15.22 16.35 8.99
CA PRO A 19 14.38 17.27 8.29
C PRO A 19 14.80 17.33 6.82
N ILE A 20 13.85 17.04 5.93
CA ILE A 20 14.00 17.29 4.50
C ILE A 20 13.71 18.77 4.22
N HIS A 21 14.58 19.67 4.70
CA HIS A 21 14.67 21.01 4.16
C HIS A 21 15.97 21.21 3.37
N ASP A 22 15.77 21.32 2.06
CA ASP A 22 16.45 22.16 1.07
C ASP A 22 17.90 21.86 0.66
N ALA A 23 18.06 21.57 -0.63
CA ALA A 23 19.20 21.99 -1.44
C ALA A 23 18.78 22.18 -2.92
N THR A 24 18.00 23.23 -3.17
CA THR A 24 18.13 24.20 -4.27
C THR A 24 18.96 23.82 -5.51
N ILE A 25 18.28 23.63 -6.64
CA ILE A 25 18.36 24.54 -7.81
C ILE A 25 16.92 24.80 -8.31
N ALA A 26 16.32 25.89 -7.83
CA ALA A 26 14.98 26.33 -8.25
C ALA A 26 15.07 27.25 -9.47
N THR A 27 14.43 26.85 -10.56
CA THR A 27 14.15 27.74 -11.71
C THR A 27 12.85 28.51 -11.41
N PRO A 28 12.80 29.85 -11.54
CA PRO A 28 11.62 30.61 -11.09
C PRO A 28 10.51 30.61 -12.16
N GLY A 29 9.30 30.13 -11.79
CA GLY A 29 8.09 30.39 -12.59
C GLY A 29 6.92 29.39 -12.57
N MET A 30 6.94 28.31 -11.78
CA MET A 30 5.83 27.34 -11.72
C MET A 30 5.62 26.91 -10.25
N ALA A 31 4.37 26.76 -9.80
CA ALA A 31 4.06 26.17 -8.48
C ALA A 31 4.89 24.88 -8.27
N PRO A 32 5.34 24.53 -7.05
CA PRO A 32 6.34 23.49 -6.86
C PRO A 32 5.74 22.14 -7.24
N MET A 33 5.88 21.77 -8.52
CA MET A 33 5.58 20.45 -9.02
C MET A 33 6.55 19.51 -8.34
N LEU A 34 6.02 18.49 -7.66
CA LEU A 34 6.85 17.46 -7.03
C LEU A 34 7.78 16.86 -8.07
N ASP A 35 9.04 16.69 -7.70
CA ASP A 35 9.96 15.94 -8.54
C ASP A 35 9.66 14.43 -8.46
N CYS A 36 10.15 13.68 -9.45
CA CYS A 36 9.93 12.23 -9.48
C CYS A 36 10.49 11.52 -8.23
N GLU A 37 11.59 12.01 -7.65
CA GLU A 37 12.22 11.36 -6.49
C GLU A 37 11.33 11.49 -5.24
N GLN A 38 10.74 12.66 -5.03
CA GLN A 38 9.76 12.92 -3.99
C GLN A 38 8.51 12.06 -4.16
N VAL A 39 7.98 11.95 -5.38
CA VAL A 39 6.82 11.08 -5.68
C VAL A 39 7.15 9.62 -5.37
N MET A 40 8.29 9.14 -5.85
CA MET A 40 8.70 7.74 -5.67
C MET A 40 8.93 7.38 -4.20
N ARG A 41 9.48 8.29 -3.39
CA ARG A 41 9.66 8.07 -1.94
C ARG A 41 8.35 7.95 -1.18
N GLN A 42 7.29 8.60 -1.66
CA GLN A 42 5.99 8.68 -0.98
C GLN A 42 4.92 7.85 -1.68
N LEU A 43 5.28 7.04 -2.67
CA LEU A 43 4.31 6.33 -3.50
C LEU A 43 3.51 5.31 -2.70
N TRP A 44 4.15 4.63 -1.74
CA TRP A 44 3.48 3.71 -0.82
C TRP A 44 2.57 4.45 0.17
N ASP A 45 3.02 5.55 0.78
CA ASP A 45 2.17 6.38 1.65
C ASP A 45 0.96 6.95 0.88
N TYR A 46 1.14 7.26 -0.42
CA TYR A 46 0.05 7.66 -1.32
C TYR A 46 -0.93 6.50 -1.58
N LEU A 47 -0.43 5.29 -1.84
CA LEU A 47 -1.25 4.09 -2.05
C LEU A 47 -2.03 3.69 -0.79
N ASP A 48 -1.47 3.95 0.39
CA ASP A 48 -2.11 3.69 1.69
C ASP A 48 -3.02 4.84 2.15
N GLU A 49 -3.10 5.95 1.39
CA GLU A 49 -3.85 7.17 1.72
C GLU A 49 -3.41 7.81 3.05
N GLU A 50 -2.13 7.71 3.40
CA GLU A 50 -1.56 8.20 4.68
C GLU A 50 -0.91 9.60 4.57
N LEU A 51 -1.13 10.30 3.45
CA LEU A 51 -0.61 11.64 3.22
C LEU A 51 -1.69 12.71 3.45
N THR A 52 -1.27 13.97 3.61
CA THR A 52 -2.20 15.11 3.66
C THR A 52 -2.93 15.26 2.32
N ASP A 53 -4.14 15.83 2.34
CA ASP A 53 -4.96 16.06 1.13
C ASP A 53 -4.19 16.82 0.03
N ASP A 54 -3.46 17.87 0.42
CA ASP A 54 -2.61 18.64 -0.50
C ASP A 54 -1.54 17.78 -1.15
N ARG A 55 -0.96 16.85 -0.39
CA ARG A 55 0.10 15.96 -0.87
C ARG A 55 -0.46 14.86 -1.76
N MET A 56 -1.62 14.32 -1.40
CA MET A 56 -2.38 13.39 -2.26
C MET A 56 -2.69 14.03 -3.61
N ALA A 57 -3.16 15.29 -3.62
CA ALA A 57 -3.45 16.03 -4.85
C ALA A 57 -2.20 16.29 -5.68
N ALA A 58 -1.08 16.68 -5.05
CA ALA A 58 0.17 16.96 -5.74
C ALA A 58 0.79 15.70 -6.39
N ILE A 59 0.77 14.56 -5.69
CA ILE A 59 1.25 13.28 -6.24
C ILE A 59 0.35 12.81 -7.38
N ARG A 60 -0.98 12.90 -7.22
CA ARG A 60 -1.95 12.57 -8.28
C ARG A 60 -1.68 13.37 -9.55
N ALA A 61 -1.54 14.69 -9.43
CA ALA A 61 -1.25 15.56 -10.58
C ALA A 61 0.08 15.20 -11.27
N HIS A 62 1.10 14.79 -10.51
CA HIS A 62 2.36 14.32 -11.10
C HIS A 62 2.18 12.99 -11.85
N LEU A 63 1.46 12.01 -11.26
CA LEU A 63 1.23 10.70 -11.87
C LEU A 63 0.40 10.80 -13.16
N GLU A 64 -0.52 11.76 -13.26
CA GLU A 64 -1.32 12.01 -14.47
C GLU A 64 -0.49 12.51 -15.66
N LEU A 65 0.65 13.16 -15.40
CA LEU A 65 1.47 13.81 -16.43
C LEU A 65 2.82 13.13 -16.67
N CYS A 66 3.29 12.30 -15.74
CA CYS A 66 4.64 11.74 -15.76
C CYS A 66 4.67 10.30 -16.27
N GLU A 67 5.12 10.12 -17.51
CA GLU A 67 5.30 8.80 -18.15
C GLU A 67 6.30 7.89 -17.43
N ARG A 68 7.16 8.44 -16.56
CA ARG A 68 8.16 7.68 -15.80
C ARG A 68 7.63 7.14 -14.47
N CYS A 69 6.79 7.89 -13.78
CA CYS A 69 6.28 7.52 -12.45
C CYS A 69 5.00 6.69 -12.53
N TYR A 70 4.15 6.93 -13.55
CA TYR A 70 2.89 6.20 -13.71
C TYR A 70 3.06 4.67 -13.81
N PRO A 71 4.03 4.11 -14.57
CA PRO A 71 4.22 2.67 -14.64
C PRO A 71 4.57 2.04 -13.29
N GLN A 72 5.33 2.74 -12.44
CA GLN A 72 5.63 2.25 -11.09
C GLN A 72 4.35 2.21 -10.23
N TYR A 73 3.58 3.30 -10.25
CA TYR A 73 2.30 3.36 -9.55
C TYR A 73 1.37 2.21 -9.96
N GLU A 74 1.23 1.94 -11.26
CA GLU A 74 0.41 0.82 -11.74
C GLU A 74 0.93 -0.54 -11.28
N PHE A 75 2.25 -0.73 -11.29
CA PHE A 75 2.86 -1.97 -10.80
C PHE A 75 2.55 -2.19 -9.32
N GLU A 76 2.78 -1.18 -8.47
CA GLU A 76 2.57 -1.28 -7.04
C GLU A 76 1.09 -1.47 -6.69
N ARG A 77 0.18 -0.79 -7.40
CA ARG A 77 -1.28 -1.02 -7.29
C ARG A 77 -1.65 -2.46 -7.65
N SER A 78 -1.14 -2.96 -8.78
CA SER A 78 -1.40 -4.32 -9.24
C SER A 78 -0.85 -5.37 -8.27
N PHE A 79 0.30 -5.08 -7.65
CA PHE A 79 0.86 -5.91 -6.60
C PHE A 79 -0.05 -5.99 -5.37
N LEU A 80 -0.57 -4.85 -4.90
CA LEU A 80 -1.52 -4.80 -3.80
C LEU A 80 -2.80 -5.59 -4.11
N ASP A 81 -3.33 -5.47 -5.33
CA ASP A 81 -4.49 -6.24 -5.78
C ASP A 81 -4.24 -7.76 -5.75
N ALA A 82 -3.06 -8.19 -6.20
CA ALA A 82 -2.66 -9.60 -6.19
C ALA A 82 -2.52 -10.15 -4.76
N VAL A 83 -1.92 -9.38 -3.85
CA VAL A 83 -1.81 -9.74 -2.42
C VAL A 83 -3.20 -9.84 -1.80
N ALA A 84 -4.07 -8.86 -2.04
CA ALA A 84 -5.44 -8.87 -1.53
C ALA A 84 -6.23 -10.06 -2.08
N GLY A 85 -6.05 -10.42 -3.36
CA GLY A 85 -6.63 -11.62 -3.97
C GLY A 85 -6.18 -12.91 -3.29
N SER A 86 -4.88 -13.02 -3.00
CA SER A 86 -4.30 -14.19 -2.34
C SER A 86 -4.86 -14.39 -0.92
N VAL A 87 -5.00 -13.31 -0.16
CA VAL A 87 -5.61 -13.35 1.19
C VAL A 87 -7.07 -13.79 1.13
N ARG A 88 -7.84 -13.29 0.15
CA ARG A 88 -9.25 -13.67 -0.03
C ARG A 88 -9.39 -15.16 -0.36
N GLU A 89 -8.57 -15.68 -1.28
CA GLU A 89 -8.62 -17.10 -1.65
C GLU A 89 -8.20 -17.99 -0.48
N HIS A 90 -7.13 -17.64 0.24
CA HIS A 90 -6.73 -18.36 1.44
C HIS A 90 -7.87 -18.41 2.48
N SER A 91 -8.50 -17.27 2.76
CA SER A 91 -9.62 -17.19 3.70
C SER A 91 -10.82 -18.03 3.26
N LYS A 92 -11.07 -18.14 1.95
CA LYS A 92 -12.12 -18.98 1.38
C LYS A 92 -11.82 -20.47 1.54
N ILE A 93 -10.58 -20.88 1.29
CA ILE A 93 -10.12 -22.26 1.51
C ILE A 93 -10.28 -22.65 2.98
N GLU A 94 -9.88 -21.79 3.91
CA GLU A 94 -10.02 -22.06 5.35
C GLU A 94 -11.49 -22.21 5.78
N ARG A 95 -12.39 -21.38 5.26
CA ARG A 95 -13.83 -21.55 5.50
C ARG A 95 -14.37 -22.87 4.94
N LEU A 96 -13.89 -23.31 3.77
CA LEU A 96 -14.27 -24.59 3.19
C LEU A 96 -13.76 -25.75 4.05
N ARG A 97 -12.51 -25.70 4.50
CA ARG A 97 -11.91 -26.69 5.41
C ARG A 97 -12.70 -26.81 6.71
N ALA A 98 -13.02 -25.67 7.34
CA ALA A 98 -13.82 -25.66 8.57
C ALA A 98 -15.19 -26.31 8.38
N ARG A 99 -15.88 -26.00 7.26
CA ARG A 99 -17.16 -26.63 6.92
C ARG A 99 -17.03 -28.14 6.66
N LEU A 100 -16.00 -28.55 5.94
CA LEU A 100 -15.76 -29.96 5.64
C LEU A 100 -15.49 -30.74 6.94
N ALA A 101 -14.63 -30.21 7.81
CA ALA A 101 -14.36 -30.81 9.11
C ALA A 101 -15.64 -30.98 9.94
N GLU A 102 -16.52 -29.96 9.97
CA GLU A 102 -17.82 -30.06 10.65
C GLU A 102 -18.70 -31.17 10.07
N SER A 103 -18.89 -31.20 8.75
CA SER A 103 -19.71 -32.23 8.09
C SER A 103 -19.17 -33.65 8.29
N LEU A 104 -17.85 -33.83 8.41
CA LEU A 104 -17.23 -35.13 8.69
C LEU A 104 -17.46 -35.55 10.15
N ARG A 105 -17.37 -34.61 11.11
CA ARG A 105 -17.70 -34.84 12.51
C ARG A 105 -19.14 -35.26 12.71
N GLU A 106 -20.09 -34.57 12.07
CA GLU A 106 -21.53 -34.90 12.12
C GLU A 106 -21.83 -36.33 11.64
N ARG A 107 -21.00 -36.87 10.74
CA ARG A 107 -21.12 -38.24 10.20
C ARG A 107 -20.39 -39.29 11.03
N GLY A 108 -19.86 -38.92 12.20
CA GLY A 108 -19.18 -39.83 13.11
C GLY A 108 -17.75 -40.21 12.69
N MET A 109 -17.15 -39.50 11.74
CA MET A 109 -15.72 -39.68 11.41
C MET A 109 -14.86 -38.88 12.40
N THR A 110 -14.51 -39.51 13.52
CA THR A 110 -13.65 -38.92 14.55
C THR A 110 -12.17 -39.10 14.21
N GLY A 111 -11.48 -37.99 13.90
CA GLY A 111 -10.04 -37.97 13.58
C GLY A 111 -9.60 -36.90 12.57
N VAL A 112 -10.53 -36.08 12.07
CA VAL A 112 -10.31 -34.96 11.14
C VAL A 112 -10.37 -33.61 11.85
#